data_AF-U3BB82-F1
#
_entry.id   AF-U3BB82-F1
#
_cell.length_a   1.000
_cell.length_b   1.000
_cell.length_c   1.000
_cell.angle_alpha   90.00
_cell.angle_beta   90.00
_cell.angle_gamma   90.00
#
_symmetry.space_group_name_H-M   'P 1'
#
loop_
_entity.id
_entity.type
_entity.pdbx_description
1 polymer ?
#
loop_
_entity_poly.entity_id
_entity_poly.type
_entity_poly.pdbx_seq_one_letter_code
_entity_poly.pdbx_strand_id
1 'polypeptide(L)'
;MIWRLLVLITATALITLPSQAKSVQCNEKEWNKALAAQKRIDDRYNFHANKFNFWLSAYHRQVFLHDEFSSQELVSFWQSDKQQWHLKLEGQIRASRAAADNMNIETLQLRQMTPAIRLMESNWLSLNQACEEQGFALNMITSAGYIQVNQKLRKEVQKLMEKLEFLRSRYSQEAESLENARQPSQHN
;
A
#
# COMPACT_ATOMS: atom_id res chain seq x y z
N MET A 1 43.00 72.16 -15.89
CA MET A 1 41.53 72.06 -15.69
C MET A 1 40.99 71.08 -16.72
N ILE A 2 40.97 69.80 -16.38
CA ILE A 2 40.64 68.69 -17.28
C ILE A 2 39.55 67.88 -16.57
N TRP A 3 38.37 67.90 -17.20
CA TRP A 3 37.49 66.74 -17.41
C TRP A 3 36.79 66.05 -16.23
N ARG A 4 35.49 66.35 -16.15
CA ARG A 4 34.33 65.46 -16.02
C ARG A 4 34.59 64.02 -15.58
N LEU A 5 33.92 63.58 -14.51
CA LEU A 5 33.33 62.23 -14.38
C LEU A 5 32.24 62.28 -13.30
N LEU A 6 30.99 62.54 -13.72
CA LEU A 6 29.80 62.27 -12.92
C LEU A 6 29.51 60.77 -13.04
N VAL A 7 29.83 60.00 -12.00
CA VAL A 7 29.45 58.58 -11.92
C VAL A 7 28.02 58.52 -11.38
N LEU A 8 27.06 58.39 -12.31
CA LEU A 8 25.67 58.02 -12.01
C LEU A 8 25.63 56.51 -11.70
N ILE A 9 25.55 56.16 -10.42
CA ILE A 9 25.24 54.80 -9.98
C ILE A 9 23.74 54.58 -10.22
N THR A 10 23.39 53.99 -11.35
CA THR A 10 22.03 53.50 -11.60
C THR A 10 21.90 52.13 -10.93
N ALA A 11 21.33 52.13 -9.72
CA ALA A 11 20.90 50.90 -9.05
C ALA A 11 19.75 50.28 -9.87
N THR A 12 20.08 49.37 -10.78
CA THR A 12 19.10 48.51 -11.44
C THR A 12 18.66 47.45 -10.43
N ALA A 13 17.64 47.79 -9.65
CA ALA A 13 16.87 46.79 -8.93
C ALA A 13 16.19 45.90 -9.98
N LEU A 14 16.84 44.78 -10.32
CA LEU A 14 16.23 43.65 -11.00
C LEU A 14 15.10 43.14 -10.11
N ILE A 15 13.90 43.69 -10.30
CA ILE A 15 12.66 43.08 -9.85
C ILE A 15 12.53 41.79 -10.66
N THR A 16 13.17 40.73 -10.18
CA THR A 16 12.83 39.39 -10.59
C THR A 16 11.41 39.15 -10.10
N LEU A 17 10.43 39.42 -10.97
CA LEU A 17 9.05 39.01 -10.73
C LEU A 17 9.12 37.51 -10.42
N PRO A 18 8.63 37.05 -9.25
CA PRO A 18 8.55 35.62 -8.99
C PRO A 18 7.72 35.05 -10.13
N SER A 19 8.32 34.12 -10.88
CA SER A 19 7.62 33.37 -11.91
C SER A 19 6.32 32.90 -11.29
N GLN A 20 5.17 33.35 -11.81
CA GLN A 20 3.88 32.90 -11.31
C GLN A 20 3.87 31.39 -11.43
N ALA A 21 4.14 30.70 -10.32
CA ALA A 21 3.84 29.30 -10.17
C ALA A 21 2.36 29.22 -10.54
N LYS A 22 2.01 28.45 -11.58
CA LYS A 22 0.61 28.30 -12.00
C LYS A 22 -0.18 27.91 -10.76
N SER A 23 -0.91 28.86 -10.19
CA SER A 23 -1.70 28.61 -8.98
C SER A 23 -2.79 27.61 -9.38
N VAL A 24 -2.99 26.60 -8.54
CA VAL A 24 -4.17 25.74 -8.70
C VAL A 24 -5.38 26.65 -8.66
N GLN A 25 -6.26 26.53 -9.64
CA GLN A 25 -7.49 27.31 -9.69
C GLN A 25 -8.64 26.46 -9.18
N CYS A 26 -9.55 27.05 -8.41
CA CYS A 26 -10.80 26.41 -8.07
C CYS A 26 -11.78 26.51 -9.25
N ASN A 27 -11.55 25.69 -10.26
CA ASN A 27 -12.42 25.60 -11.43
C ASN A 27 -12.81 24.15 -11.71
N GLU A 28 -13.82 23.99 -12.55
CA GLU A 28 -14.36 22.67 -12.91
C GLU A 28 -13.29 21.72 -13.46
N LYS A 29 -12.34 22.23 -14.24
CA LYS A 29 -11.28 21.41 -14.86
C LYS A 29 -10.36 20.80 -13.81
N GLU A 30 -9.80 21.59 -12.90
CA GLU A 30 -8.92 21.08 -11.85
C GLU A 30 -9.69 20.21 -10.85
N TRP A 31 -10.95 20.55 -10.57
CA TRP A 31 -11.85 19.74 -9.76
C TRP A 31 -12.08 18.34 -10.35
N ASN A 32 -12.48 18.26 -11.62
CA ASN A 32 -12.72 16.99 -12.31
C ASN A 32 -11.44 16.17 -12.45
N LYS A 33 -10.29 16.82 -12.63
CA LYS A 33 -8.99 16.15 -12.61
C LYS A 33 -8.68 15.52 -11.25
N ALA A 34 -8.91 16.25 -10.16
CA ALA A 34 -8.73 15.74 -8.80
C ALA A 34 -9.67 14.57 -8.51
N LEU A 35 -10.96 14.69 -8.86
CA LEU A 35 -11.95 13.62 -8.72
C LEU A 35 -11.57 12.35 -9.51
N ALA A 36 -11.20 12.50 -10.78
CA ALA A 36 -10.80 11.36 -11.60
C ALA A 36 -9.57 10.65 -11.02
N ALA A 37 -8.64 11.41 -10.44
CA ALA A 37 -7.46 10.86 -9.80
C ALA A 37 -7.79 10.19 -8.46
N GLN A 38 -8.69 10.76 -7.65
CA GLN A 38 -9.21 10.15 -6.43
C GLN A 38 -9.86 8.80 -6.74
N LYS A 39 -10.75 8.77 -7.74
CA LYS A 39 -11.44 7.54 -8.15
C LYS A 39 -10.47 6.43 -8.50
N ARG A 40 -9.38 6.72 -9.21
CA ARG A 40 -8.35 5.71 -9.54
C ARG A 40 -7.67 5.13 -8.29
N ILE A 41 -7.45 5.95 -7.27
CA ILE A 41 -6.88 5.50 -5.99
C ILE A 41 -7.88 4.62 -5.24
N ASP A 42 -9.14 5.03 -5.17
CA ASP A 42 -10.21 4.29 -4.50
C ASP A 42 -10.45 2.93 -5.18
N ASP A 43 -10.54 2.92 -6.52
CA ASP A 43 -10.73 1.70 -7.31
C ASP A 43 -9.54 0.74 -7.11
N ARG A 44 -8.31 1.26 -7.08
CA ARG A 44 -7.12 0.45 -6.81
C ARG A 44 -7.13 -0.15 -5.41
N TYR A 45 -7.53 0.62 -4.39
CA TYR A 45 -7.66 0.08 -3.04
C TYR A 45 -8.70 -1.03 -2.98
N ASN A 46 -9.87 -0.80 -3.57
CA ASN A 46 -10.96 -1.78 -3.62
C ASN A 46 -10.55 -3.07 -4.34
N PHE A 47 -9.75 -2.97 -5.41
CA PHE A 47 -9.19 -4.13 -6.09
C PHE A 47 -8.35 -5.00 -5.12
N HIS A 48 -7.42 -4.39 -4.39
CA HIS A 48 -6.57 -5.11 -3.43
C HIS A 48 -7.37 -5.64 -2.22
N ALA A 49 -8.35 -4.87 -1.73
CA ALA A 49 -9.24 -5.32 -0.66
C ALA A 49 -10.09 -6.54 -1.08
N ASN A 50 -10.58 -6.58 -2.32
CA ASN A 50 -11.31 -7.71 -2.87
C ASN A 50 -10.42 -8.96 -3.02
N LYS A 51 -9.18 -8.79 -3.46
CA LYS A 51 -8.20 -9.89 -3.49
C LYS A 51 -7.95 -10.47 -2.09
N PHE A 52 -7.77 -9.61 -1.09
CA PHE A 52 -7.66 -10.05 0.30
C PHE A 52 -8.89 -10.82 0.77
N ASN A 53 -10.10 -10.32 0.48
CA ASN A 53 -11.34 -11.00 0.86
C ASN A 53 -11.45 -12.40 0.24
N PHE A 54 -11.01 -12.56 -1.01
CA PHE A 54 -10.92 -13.87 -1.66
C PHE A 54 -9.95 -14.80 -0.94
N TRP A 55 -8.75 -14.34 -0.59
CA TRP A 55 -7.78 -15.15 0.16
C TRP A 55 -8.22 -15.47 1.58
N LEU A 56 -8.87 -14.53 2.27
CA LEU A 56 -9.43 -14.76 3.60
C LEU A 56 -10.49 -15.87 3.57
N SER A 57 -11.33 -15.87 2.53
CA SER A 57 -12.31 -16.93 2.29
C SER A 57 -11.65 -18.30 2.07
N ALA A 58 -10.54 -18.35 1.32
CA ALA A 58 -9.76 -19.58 1.16
C ALA A 58 -9.11 -20.03 2.48
N TYR A 59 -8.53 -19.10 3.24
CA TYR A 59 -7.92 -19.35 4.54
C TYR A 59 -8.91 -19.95 5.54
N HIS A 60 -10.15 -19.44 5.62
CA HIS A 60 -11.17 -20.02 6.52
C HIS A 60 -11.59 -21.45 6.18
N ARG A 61 -11.32 -21.93 4.96
CA ARG A 61 -11.58 -23.32 4.56
C ARG A 61 -10.33 -24.18 4.61
N GLN A 62 -9.16 -23.59 4.82
CA GLN A 62 -7.90 -24.31 4.83
C GLN A 62 -7.79 -25.12 6.12
N VAL A 63 -7.51 -26.40 5.98
CA VAL A 63 -7.05 -27.24 7.09
C VAL A 63 -5.53 -27.20 7.10
N PHE A 64 -4.94 -26.73 8.20
CA PHE A 64 -3.49 -26.67 8.39
C PHE A 64 -3.06 -27.95 9.11
N LEU A 65 -2.19 -28.73 8.48
CA LEU A 65 -1.77 -30.02 9.04
C LEU A 65 -0.98 -29.84 10.35
N HIS A 66 -0.26 -28.72 10.53
CA HIS A 66 0.42 -28.43 11.79
C HIS A 66 -0.53 -28.08 12.95
N ASP A 67 -1.77 -27.69 12.67
CA ASP A 67 -2.78 -27.45 13.69
C ASP A 67 -3.54 -28.75 14.03
N GLU A 68 -3.71 -29.66 13.06
CA GLU A 68 -4.46 -30.91 13.22
C GLU A 68 -3.64 -32.06 13.82
N PHE A 69 -2.33 -32.07 13.60
CA PHE A 69 -1.46 -33.18 13.98
C PHE A 69 -0.30 -32.70 14.83
N SER A 70 0.08 -33.52 15.82
CA SER A 70 1.30 -33.30 16.59
C SER A 70 2.54 -33.39 15.71
N SER A 71 3.63 -32.75 16.13
CA SER A 71 4.91 -32.83 15.41
C SER A 71 5.39 -34.28 15.26
N GLN A 72 5.18 -35.15 16.25
CA GLN A 72 5.54 -36.57 16.15
C GLN A 72 4.70 -37.32 15.11
N GLU A 73 3.40 -37.04 15.01
CA GLU A 73 2.55 -37.63 13.97
C GLU A 73 3.00 -37.19 12.58
N LEU A 74 3.30 -35.90 12.39
CA LEU A 74 3.82 -35.38 11.14
C LEU A 74 5.16 -36.03 10.74
N VAL A 75 6.06 -36.25 11.69
CA VAL A 75 7.31 -37.02 11.47
C VAL A 75 6.97 -38.46 11.04
N SER A 76 6.03 -39.11 11.72
CA SER A 76 5.63 -40.49 11.39
C SER A 76 5.05 -40.60 9.97
N PHE A 77 4.34 -39.57 9.49
CA PHE A 77 3.81 -39.55 8.13
C PHE A 77 4.92 -39.46 7.08
N TRP A 78 5.98 -38.69 7.35
CA TRP A 78 7.18 -38.61 6.50
C TRP A 78 8.03 -39.89 6.52
N GLN A 79 8.01 -40.63 7.63
CA GLN A 79 8.76 -41.89 7.77
C GLN A 79 7.99 -43.10 7.24
N SER A 80 6.68 -42.97 7.00
CA SER A 80 5.87 -44.07 6.48
C SER A 80 6.27 -44.44 5.06
N ASP A 81 6.06 -45.69 4.68
CA ASP A 81 6.22 -46.19 3.32
C ASP A 81 5.08 -45.74 2.36
N LYS A 82 4.06 -45.08 2.90
CA LYS A 82 2.86 -44.70 2.14
C LYS A 82 3.11 -43.42 1.34
N GLN A 83 3.36 -43.59 0.04
CA GLN A 83 3.58 -42.49 -0.92
C GLN A 83 2.50 -41.38 -0.85
N GLN A 84 1.25 -41.73 -0.57
CA GLN A 84 0.16 -40.76 -0.43
C GLN A 84 0.41 -39.70 0.65
N TRP A 85 1.09 -40.05 1.75
CA TRP A 85 1.43 -39.09 2.80
C TRP A 85 2.49 -38.11 2.32
N HIS A 86 3.53 -38.59 1.63
CA HIS A 86 4.58 -37.73 1.07
C HIS A 86 3.99 -36.74 0.06
N LEU A 87 3.14 -37.20 -0.86
CA LEU A 87 2.49 -36.34 -1.83
C LEU A 87 1.61 -35.27 -1.18
N LYS A 88 0.86 -35.65 -0.13
CA LYS A 88 0.02 -34.72 0.62
C LYS A 88 0.85 -33.64 1.33
N LEU A 89 1.89 -34.04 2.06
CA LEU A 89 2.76 -33.12 2.80
C LEU A 89 3.53 -32.18 1.86
N GLU A 90 4.14 -32.72 0.79
CA GLU A 90 4.83 -31.90 -0.20
C GLU A 90 3.88 -30.94 -0.93
N GLY A 91 2.67 -31.40 -1.26
CA GLY A 91 1.63 -30.57 -1.85
C GLY A 91 1.26 -29.41 -0.94
N GLN A 92 1.05 -29.69 0.34
CA GLN A 92 0.70 -28.70 1.36
C GLN A 92 1.81 -27.68 1.59
N ILE A 93 3.08 -28.11 1.63
CA ILE A 93 4.25 -27.23 1.71
C ILE A 93 4.30 -26.28 0.51
N ARG A 94 4.21 -26.80 -0.71
CA ARG A 94 4.27 -25.99 -1.93
C ARG A 94 3.11 -24.99 -2.00
N ALA A 95 1.90 -25.44 -1.68
CA ALA A 95 0.71 -24.58 -1.68
C ALA A 95 0.83 -23.45 -0.65
N SER A 96 1.31 -23.77 0.56
CA SER A 96 1.45 -22.79 1.64
C SER A 96 2.54 -21.76 1.33
N ARG A 97 3.68 -22.17 0.76
CA ARG A 97 4.71 -21.24 0.28
C ARG A 97 4.19 -20.31 -0.81
N ALA A 98 3.52 -20.86 -1.81
CA ALA A 98 2.94 -20.06 -2.88
C ALA A 98 1.90 -19.06 -2.37
N ALA A 99 1.07 -19.44 -1.38
CA ALA A 99 0.13 -18.53 -0.74
C ALA A 99 0.86 -17.39 0.00
N ALA A 100 1.89 -17.72 0.78
CA ALA A 100 2.69 -16.73 1.50
C ALA A 100 3.40 -15.76 0.54
N ASP A 101 3.98 -16.26 -0.56
CA ASP A 101 4.64 -15.44 -1.57
C ASP A 101 3.65 -14.48 -2.25
N ASN A 102 2.46 -14.96 -2.59
CA ASN A 102 1.40 -14.11 -3.16
C ASN A 102 0.98 -12.98 -2.21
N MET A 103 0.87 -13.26 -0.91
CA MET A 103 0.53 -12.25 0.10
C MET A 103 1.66 -11.22 0.29
N ASN A 104 2.92 -11.66 0.19
CA ASN A 104 4.06 -10.75 0.21
C ASN A 104 4.06 -9.82 -1.02
N ILE A 105 3.84 -10.36 -2.22
CA ILE A 105 3.72 -9.57 -3.46
C ILE A 105 2.60 -8.53 -3.32
N GLU A 106 1.44 -8.92 -2.80
CA GLU A 106 0.33 -8.00 -2.58
C GLU A 106 0.68 -6.88 -1.60
N THR A 107 1.37 -7.23 -0.51
CA THR A 107 1.82 -6.27 0.50
C THR A 107 2.77 -5.23 -0.09
N LEU A 108 3.67 -5.64 -1.00
CA LEU A 108 4.54 -4.74 -1.73
C LEU A 108 3.76 -3.82 -2.68
N GLN A 109 2.72 -4.33 -3.36
CA GLN A 109 1.85 -3.51 -4.21
C GLN A 109 1.06 -2.47 -3.42
N LEU A 110 0.53 -2.83 -2.25
CA LEU A 110 -0.16 -1.91 -1.35
C LEU A 110 0.77 -0.84 -0.79
N ARG A 111 2.02 -1.19 -0.44
CA ARG A 111 3.02 -0.23 0.04
C ARG A 111 3.27 0.89 -0.96
N GLN A 112 3.24 0.59 -2.26
CA GLN A 112 3.38 1.58 -3.33
C GLN A 112 2.21 2.55 -3.44
N MET A 113 1.06 2.27 -2.81
CA MET A 113 -0.09 3.17 -2.82
C MET A 113 0.07 4.34 -1.85
N THR A 114 0.80 4.16 -0.74
CA THR A 114 0.92 5.19 0.30
C THR A 114 1.45 6.53 -0.23
N PRO A 115 2.51 6.59 -1.07
CA PRO A 115 2.95 7.84 -1.70
C PRO A 115 1.88 8.45 -2.61
N ALA A 116 1.15 7.65 -3.38
CA ALA A 116 0.11 8.14 -4.27
C ALA A 116 -1.07 8.77 -3.50
N ILE A 117 -1.46 8.16 -2.37
CA ILE A 117 -2.51 8.70 -1.49
C ILE A 117 -2.06 10.02 -0.83
N ARG A 118 -0.79 10.12 -0.40
CA ARG A 118 -0.23 11.38 0.13
C ARG A 118 -0.21 12.49 -0.92
N LEU A 119 0.16 12.15 -2.16
CA LEU A 119 0.10 13.10 -3.27
C LEU A 119 -1.35 13.57 -3.51
N MET A 120 -2.32 12.65 -3.43
CA MET A 120 -3.74 13.01 -3.55
C MET A 120 -4.21 13.94 -2.44
N GLU A 121 -3.84 13.65 -1.19
CA GLU A 121 -4.10 14.50 -0.03
C GLU A 121 -3.54 15.92 -0.25
N SER A 122 -2.30 16.03 -0.73
CA SER A 122 -1.67 17.32 -1.06
C SER A 122 -2.40 18.05 -2.19
N ASN A 123 -2.84 17.34 -3.23
CA ASN A 123 -3.57 17.95 -4.35
C ASN A 123 -4.91 18.52 -3.88
N TRP A 124 -5.63 17.78 -3.03
CA TRP A 124 -6.88 18.26 -2.43
C TRP A 124 -6.65 19.44 -1.50
N LEU A 125 -5.54 19.47 -0.75
CA LEU A 125 -5.17 20.62 0.07
C LEU A 125 -4.91 21.88 -0.78
N SER A 126 -4.15 21.77 -1.87
CA SER A 126 -3.91 22.91 -2.75
C SER A 126 -5.19 23.41 -3.43
N LEU A 127 -6.09 22.50 -3.83
CA LEU A 127 -7.37 22.88 -4.41
C LEU A 127 -8.31 23.50 -3.37
N ASN A 128 -8.28 23.00 -2.13
CA ASN A 128 -9.02 23.54 -1.00
C ASN A 128 -8.63 25.01 -0.74
N GLN A 129 -7.33 25.30 -0.64
CA GLN A 129 -6.79 26.64 -0.47
C GLN A 129 -7.19 27.57 -1.63
N ALA A 130 -7.09 27.10 -2.87
CA ALA A 130 -7.52 27.86 -4.03
C ALA A 130 -9.02 28.19 -4.01
N CYS A 131 -9.86 27.28 -3.52
CA CYS A 131 -11.29 27.51 -3.39
C CYS A 131 -11.63 28.49 -2.26
N GLU A 132 -10.87 28.46 -1.17
CA GLU A 132 -10.98 29.44 -0.08
C GLU A 132 -10.64 30.85 -0.58
N GLU A 133 -9.48 31.01 -1.23
CA GLU A 133 -9.03 32.30 -1.80
C GLU A 133 -10.01 32.89 -2.81
N GLN A 134 -10.73 32.04 -3.54
CA GLN A 134 -11.69 32.44 -4.58
C GLN A 134 -13.13 32.54 -4.08
N GLY A 135 -13.39 32.30 -2.79
CA GLY A 135 -14.72 32.42 -2.19
C GLY A 135 -15.70 31.27 -2.51
N PHE A 136 -15.21 30.14 -3.03
CA PHE A 136 -16.03 28.97 -3.35
C PHE A 136 -16.17 28.03 -2.12
N ALA A 137 -16.97 28.47 -1.14
CA ALA A 137 -17.12 27.80 0.16
C ALA A 137 -17.53 26.32 0.05
N LEU A 138 -18.43 25.95 -0.87
CA LEU A 138 -18.87 24.56 -1.03
C LEU A 138 -17.73 23.65 -1.50
N ASN A 139 -16.94 24.10 -2.48
CA ASN A 139 -15.79 23.36 -2.99
C ASN A 139 -14.66 23.27 -1.96
N MET A 140 -14.46 24.33 -1.17
CA MET A 140 -13.56 24.32 -0.03
C MET A 140 -13.99 23.22 0.98
N ILE A 141 -15.23 23.24 1.47
CA ILE A 141 -15.70 22.22 2.44
C ILE A 141 -15.58 20.80 1.87
N THR A 142 -15.98 20.62 0.61
CA THR A 142 -15.96 19.30 -0.04
C THR A 142 -14.53 18.78 -0.24
N SER A 143 -13.59 19.62 -0.66
CA SER A 143 -12.17 19.24 -0.78
C SER A 143 -11.54 18.91 0.56
N ALA A 144 -11.92 19.61 1.65
CA ALA A 144 -11.50 19.25 3.01
C ALA A 144 -11.97 17.84 3.41
N GLY A 145 -13.17 17.45 2.99
CA GLY A 145 -13.66 16.08 3.13
C GLY A 145 -12.76 15.06 2.44
N TYR A 146 -12.31 15.32 1.20
CA TYR A 146 -11.39 14.44 0.48
C TYR A 146 -10.00 14.34 1.13
N ILE A 147 -9.50 15.39 1.77
CA ILE A 147 -8.26 15.34 2.57
C ILE A 147 -8.42 14.30 3.69
N GLN A 148 -9.52 14.37 4.45
CA GLN A 148 -9.80 13.42 5.54
C GLN A 148 -9.99 11.98 5.02
N VAL A 149 -10.67 11.81 3.88
CA VAL A 149 -10.82 10.51 3.22
C VAL A 149 -9.46 9.90 2.90
N ASN A 150 -8.53 10.68 2.32
CA ASN A 150 -7.19 10.17 2.00
C ASN A 150 -6.39 9.82 3.26
N GLN A 151 -6.49 10.61 4.34
CA GLN A 151 -5.86 10.28 5.62
C GLN A 151 -6.37 8.95 6.18
N LYS A 152 -7.69 8.71 6.11
CA LYS A 152 -8.31 7.45 6.51
C LYS A 152 -7.86 6.31 5.59
N LEU A 153 -7.85 6.53 4.29
CA LEU A 153 -7.45 5.52 3.30
C LEU A 153 -6.03 5.02 3.53
N ARG A 154 -5.07 5.89 3.88
CA ARG A 154 -3.71 5.43 4.25
C ARG A 154 -3.70 4.48 5.44
N LYS A 155 -4.53 4.77 6.46
CA LYS A 155 -4.66 3.88 7.63
C LYS A 155 -5.28 2.55 7.23
N GLU A 156 -6.28 2.56 6.34
CA GLU A 156 -6.90 1.34 5.84
C GLU A 156 -5.98 0.51 4.94
N VAL A 157 -5.11 1.13 4.13
CA VAL A 157 -4.03 0.43 3.40
C VAL A 157 -3.08 -0.25 4.38
N GLN A 158 -2.66 0.46 5.43
CA GLN A 158 -1.77 -0.11 6.45
C GLN A 158 -2.42 -1.31 7.16
N LYS A 159 -3.69 -1.19 7.58
CA LYS A 159 -4.44 -2.31 8.17
C LYS A 159 -4.57 -3.49 7.22
N LEU A 160 -4.77 -3.24 5.92
CA LEU A 160 -4.87 -4.30 4.93
C LEU A 160 -3.53 -5.06 4.78
N MET A 161 -2.41 -4.34 4.80
CA MET A 161 -1.07 -4.93 4.82
C MET A 161 -0.84 -5.79 6.08
N GLU A 162 -1.27 -5.32 7.25
CA GLU A 162 -1.18 -6.10 8.50
C GLU A 162 -2.01 -7.38 8.45
N LYS A 163 -3.21 -7.32 7.86
CA LYS A 163 -4.05 -8.51 7.66
C LYS A 163 -3.43 -9.50 6.67
N LEU A 164 -2.80 -9.02 5.61
CA LEU A 164 -2.05 -9.88 4.67
C LEU A 164 -0.85 -10.54 5.36
N GLU A 165 -0.13 -9.79 6.18
CA GLU A 165 1.01 -10.31 6.94
C GLU A 165 0.59 -11.40 7.92
N PHE A 166 -0.56 -11.24 8.59
CA PHE A 166 -1.13 -12.29 9.43
C PHE A 166 -1.41 -13.58 8.64
N LEU A 167 -2.06 -13.49 7.48
CA LEU A 167 -2.29 -14.69 6.67
C LEU A 167 -0.97 -15.29 6.18
N ARG A 168 -0.04 -14.45 5.73
CA ARG A 168 1.29 -14.87 5.26
C ARG A 168 2.01 -15.68 6.32
N SER A 169 2.05 -15.19 7.56
CA SER A 169 2.75 -15.86 8.66
C SER A 169 2.14 -17.22 8.97
N ARG A 170 0.81 -17.36 8.93
CA ARG A 170 0.13 -18.67 9.12
C ARG A 170 0.51 -19.68 8.04
N TYR A 171 0.54 -19.27 6.78
CA TYR A 171 0.97 -20.16 5.69
C TYR A 171 2.47 -20.47 5.74
N SER A 172 3.32 -19.50 6.11
CA SER A 172 4.75 -19.76 6.32
C SER A 172 4.99 -20.76 7.45
N GLN A 173 4.29 -20.61 8.57
CA GLN A 173 4.40 -21.51 9.72
C GLN A 173 4.00 -22.95 9.37
N GLU A 174 2.94 -23.14 8.60
CA GLU A 174 2.55 -24.46 8.10
C GLU A 174 3.67 -25.10 7.28
N ALA A 175 4.19 -24.38 6.28
CA ALA A 175 5.25 -24.90 5.43
C ALA A 175 6.49 -25.28 6.26
N GLU A 176 6.93 -24.40 7.15
CA GLU A 176 8.08 -24.61 8.03
C GLU A 176 7.86 -25.81 8.97
N SER A 177 6.68 -25.92 9.60
CA SER A 177 6.38 -27.02 10.52
C SER A 177 6.42 -28.37 9.81
N LEU A 178 5.88 -28.45 8.58
CA LEU A 178 5.88 -29.68 7.79
C LEU A 178 7.28 -30.04 7.27
N GLU A 179 8.11 -29.04 6.95
CA GLU A 179 9.49 -29.26 6.54
C GLU A 179 10.38 -29.70 7.71
N ASN A 180 10.22 -29.08 8.87
CA ASN A 180 10.93 -29.48 10.08
C ASN A 180 10.58 -30.91 10.51
N ALA A 181 9.34 -31.34 10.28
CA ALA A 181 8.92 -32.72 10.51
C ALA A 181 9.58 -33.73 9.54
N ARG A 182 10.08 -33.29 8.38
CA ARG A 182 10.78 -34.16 7.40
C ARG A 182 12.19 -34.51 7.85
N GLN A 183 12.85 -33.59 8.54
CA GLN A 183 14.19 -33.76 9.09
C GLN A 183 14.16 -33.30 10.55
N PRO A 184 13.66 -34.14 11.48
CA PRO A 184 13.68 -33.75 12.89
C PRO A 184 15.13 -33.44 13.25
N SER A 185 15.40 -32.18 13.61
CA SER A 185 16.71 -31.73 14.05
C SER A 185 17.23 -32.74 15.07
N GLN A 186 18.41 -33.32 14.81
CA GLN A 186 19.14 -34.09 15.80
C GLN A 186 19.61 -33.12 16.90
N HIS A 187 18.72 -32.74 17.79
CA HIS A 187 19.07 -32.05 19.03
C HIS A 187 19.00 -33.07 20.16
N ASN A 188 20.15 -33.71 20.36
CA ASN A 188 20.58 -34.22 21.67
C ASN A 188 20.90 -33.04 22.59
#